data_AF-A0A662ZIS6-F1
#
_entry.id   AF-A0A662ZIS6-F1
#
_cell.length_a   1.000
_cell.length_b   1.000
_cell.length_c   1.000
_cell.angle_alpha   90.00
_cell.angle_beta   90.00
_cell.angle_gamma   90.00
#
_symmetry.space_group_name_H-M   'P 1'
#
loop_
_entity.id
_entity.type
_entity.pdbx_description
1 polymer ?
#
loop_
_entity_poly.entity_id
_entity_poly.type
_entity_poly.pdbx_seq_one_letter_code
_entity_poly.pdbx_strand_id
1 'polypeptide(L)'
;MRMTREEILSSLDTALAEKQFVIYIQPQFNHATKQLVGGEALVRWIHPEHGMQSPVDFIPVFEDSGLIPKLDLYVFERVCEYQRKCLDEDSYTFPLSFNVSRKDLLLPDYIDSMEEIRKAYDVPVEYLRAEITESSAVMGGSEHAVEIINRFHELGYMVEMDDFGCGYSSLNALKDLEVDILKLDIKFLRGHVGGRGGIIISSVINMAKWLNTPVIAEGVETFEQADYMLSIGCEIIQGYCYSKPLPADEYHKLAVESNYMPIQKTSKFIDSLDVGRFWSPESLETLIFSNYVGGAAIFLYCPKGKSEILRVNQKYLYELGMNLSEHDVLTHEPDAFFSNHAEVETFVSTLKRAIESKKEEECETWRTITSKCCGESRLCIRSSIQLIGRMDGKYLFYIMIRNITNEKMTFNNLFTSEKILKATFDHANIYAWEYTVATKEMRPCFRCMRDLGLPPLLKNYPEPAIELGIIPPEYADLYRDWHRQIAEGVEKLEMVIPLTAGRIPFRVIYTTEFDGSHKPFKAYGSAELVTDTPDTDGNDNN
;
A
#
# COMPACT_ATOMS: atom_id res chain seq x y z
N MET A 1 -50.50 19.52 13.64
CA MET A 1 -50.99 18.56 14.65
C MET A 1 -50.72 17.18 14.09
N ARG A 2 -50.07 16.27 14.81
CA ARG A 2 -49.79 14.91 14.29
C ARG A 2 -51.10 14.18 14.04
N MET A 3 -51.22 13.56 12.88
CA MET A 3 -52.36 12.70 12.52
C MET A 3 -52.30 11.40 13.31
N THR A 4 -53.47 10.82 13.58
CA THR A 4 -53.61 9.48 14.14
C THR A 4 -53.40 8.41 13.06
N ARG A 5 -53.11 7.17 13.47
CA ARG A 5 -52.92 6.04 12.55
C ARG A 5 -54.13 5.82 11.64
N GLU A 6 -55.34 5.98 12.18
CA GLU A 6 -56.61 5.78 11.45
C GLU A 6 -56.83 6.88 10.40
N GLU A 7 -56.53 8.13 10.75
CA GLU A 7 -56.54 9.27 9.82
C GLU A 7 -55.51 9.08 8.70
N ILE A 8 -54.30 8.61 9.01
CA ILE A 8 -53.24 8.35 8.01
C ILE A 8 -53.71 7.29 6.99
N LEU A 9 -54.23 6.16 7.48
CA LEU A 9 -54.67 5.05 6.64
C LEU A 9 -55.83 5.42 5.71
N SER A 10 -56.82 6.13 6.25
CA SER A 10 -58.03 6.50 5.50
C SER A 10 -57.79 7.63 4.49
N SER A 11 -56.70 8.38 4.63
CA SER A 11 -56.41 9.54 3.79
C SER A 11 -55.58 9.22 2.54
N LEU A 12 -54.98 8.03 2.43
CA LEU A 12 -54.01 7.74 1.36
C LEU A 12 -54.55 8.01 -0.05
N ASP A 13 -55.67 7.37 -0.43
CA ASP A 13 -56.18 7.49 -1.80
C ASP A 13 -56.59 8.94 -2.13
N THR A 14 -57.17 9.66 -1.15
CA THR A 14 -57.48 11.10 -1.29
C THR A 14 -56.21 11.93 -1.43
N ALA A 15 -55.20 11.68 -0.60
CA ALA A 15 -53.95 12.43 -0.59
C ALA A 15 -53.13 12.22 -1.87
N LEU A 16 -53.19 11.03 -2.47
CA LEU A 16 -52.62 10.74 -3.79
C LEU A 16 -53.38 11.49 -4.90
N ALA A 17 -54.73 11.41 -4.90
CA ALA A 17 -55.57 12.07 -5.90
C ALA A 17 -55.45 13.60 -5.89
N GLU A 18 -55.32 14.18 -4.68
CA GLU A 18 -55.17 15.63 -4.48
C GLU A 18 -53.71 16.09 -4.54
N LYS A 19 -52.77 15.20 -4.89
CA LYS A 19 -51.33 15.47 -4.98
C LYS A 19 -50.73 16.11 -3.72
N GLN A 20 -51.18 15.68 -2.54
CA GLN A 20 -50.71 16.18 -1.24
C GLN A 20 -49.30 15.66 -0.91
N PHE A 21 -48.90 14.53 -1.48
CA PHE A 21 -47.53 14.03 -1.40
C PHE A 21 -46.66 14.72 -2.46
N VAL A 22 -45.60 15.36 -2.00
CA VAL A 22 -44.65 16.11 -2.82
C VAL A 22 -43.24 15.59 -2.60
N ILE A 23 -42.39 15.74 -3.62
CA ILE A 23 -40.97 15.37 -3.52
C ILE A 23 -40.14 16.58 -3.03
N TYR A 24 -39.30 16.31 -2.05
CA TYR A 24 -38.18 17.16 -1.68
C TYR A 24 -36.91 16.44 -2.10
N ILE A 25 -35.92 17.16 -2.61
CA ILE A 25 -34.67 16.58 -3.09
C ILE A 25 -33.55 17.03 -2.16
N GLN A 26 -32.81 16.07 -1.59
CA GLN A 26 -31.63 16.36 -0.81
C GLN A 26 -30.39 16.31 -1.71
N PRO A 27 -29.67 17.44 -1.90
CA PRO A 27 -28.48 17.46 -2.74
C PRO A 27 -27.34 16.59 -2.20
N GLN A 28 -26.63 15.94 -3.14
CA GLN A 28 -25.38 15.22 -2.90
C GLN A 28 -24.23 15.99 -3.54
N PHE A 29 -23.16 16.25 -2.79
CA PHE A 29 -22.01 17.03 -3.28
C PHE A 29 -20.71 16.23 -3.24
N ASN A 30 -19.87 16.37 -4.26
CA ASN A 30 -18.47 16.02 -4.15
C ASN A 30 -17.77 17.10 -3.30
N HIS A 31 -17.29 16.72 -2.13
CA HIS A 31 -16.69 17.64 -1.18
C HIS A 31 -15.30 18.16 -1.63
N ALA A 32 -14.56 17.41 -2.45
CA ALA A 32 -13.28 17.87 -2.99
C ALA A 32 -13.47 18.97 -4.03
N THR A 33 -14.44 18.81 -4.94
CA THR A 33 -14.69 19.76 -6.04
C THR A 33 -15.76 20.81 -5.72
N LYS A 34 -16.52 20.59 -4.65
CA LYS A 34 -17.72 21.36 -4.26
C LYS A 34 -18.85 21.33 -5.31
N GLN A 35 -18.83 20.35 -6.20
CA GLN A 35 -19.84 20.23 -7.26
C GLN A 35 -20.98 19.30 -6.87
N LEU A 36 -22.18 19.62 -7.36
CA LEU A 36 -23.35 18.76 -7.25
C LEU A 36 -23.14 17.48 -8.07
N VAL A 37 -23.52 16.32 -7.52
CA VAL A 37 -23.37 15.02 -8.20
C VAL A 37 -24.69 14.27 -8.38
N GLY A 38 -25.71 14.65 -7.64
CA GLY A 38 -27.00 13.95 -7.60
C GLY A 38 -27.90 14.51 -6.51
N GLY A 39 -28.98 13.79 -6.21
CA GLY A 39 -29.80 14.05 -5.05
C GLY A 39 -30.69 12.88 -4.69
N GLU A 40 -31.15 12.84 -3.44
CA GLU A 40 -32.10 11.85 -2.98
C GLU A 40 -33.51 12.43 -2.96
N ALA A 41 -34.46 11.73 -3.59
CA ALA A 41 -35.87 12.09 -3.58
C ALA A 41 -36.56 11.58 -2.31
N LEU A 42 -37.00 12.52 -1.49
CA LEU A 42 -37.62 12.30 -0.21
C LEU A 42 -39.07 12.79 -0.22
N VAL A 43 -40.01 11.90 0.09
CA VAL A 43 -41.42 12.26 0.16
C VAL A 43 -41.70 13.22 1.33
N ARG A 44 -42.61 14.17 1.14
CA ARG A 44 -43.22 15.00 2.20
C ARG A 44 -44.72 15.04 1.98
N TRP A 45 -45.50 14.95 3.05
CA TRP A 45 -46.95 15.03 2.98
C TRP A 45 -47.43 16.41 3.42
N ILE A 46 -47.91 17.22 2.48
CA ILE A 46 -48.49 18.52 2.74
C ILE A 46 -50.00 18.35 2.92
N HIS A 47 -50.42 18.00 4.14
CA HIS A 47 -51.84 17.81 4.43
C HIS A 47 -52.55 19.18 4.57
N PRO A 48 -53.73 19.38 3.96
CA PRO A 48 -54.44 20.67 3.96
C PRO A 48 -54.76 21.19 5.38
N GLU A 49 -55.20 20.31 6.27
CA GLU A 49 -55.54 20.68 7.66
C GLU A 49 -54.38 20.54 8.66
N HIS A 50 -53.57 19.48 8.55
CA HIS A 50 -52.53 19.15 9.53
C HIS A 50 -51.16 19.78 9.23
N GLY A 51 -51.00 20.37 8.05
CA GLY A 51 -49.74 20.91 7.55
C GLY A 51 -48.78 19.81 7.10
N MET A 52 -47.49 20.15 7.01
CA MET A 52 -46.44 19.21 6.61
C MET A 52 -46.26 18.08 7.66
N GLN A 53 -46.54 16.84 7.27
CA GLN A 53 -46.28 15.65 8.08
C GLN A 53 -44.90 15.07 7.77
N SER A 54 -44.22 14.59 8.81
CA SER A 54 -42.91 13.95 8.69
C SER A 54 -43.05 12.53 8.15
N PRO A 55 -42.16 12.06 7.25
CA PRO A 55 -42.13 10.66 6.80
C PRO A 55 -42.08 9.65 7.94
N VAL A 56 -41.35 9.99 9.02
CA VAL A 56 -41.25 9.15 10.23
C VAL A 56 -42.61 8.90 10.90
N ASP A 57 -43.58 9.80 10.70
CA ASP A 57 -44.92 9.68 11.30
C ASP A 57 -45.87 8.80 10.44
N PHE A 58 -45.69 8.72 9.11
CA PHE A 58 -46.64 8.02 8.22
C PHE A 58 -46.06 6.81 7.45
N ILE A 59 -44.77 6.77 7.13
CA ILE A 59 -44.14 5.64 6.42
C ILE A 59 -44.35 4.32 7.20
N PRO A 60 -44.06 4.25 8.52
CA PRO A 60 -44.27 3.01 9.27
C PRO A 60 -45.71 2.52 9.24
N VAL A 61 -46.68 3.45 9.19
CA VAL A 61 -48.11 3.12 9.12
C VAL A 61 -48.47 2.49 7.78
N PHE A 62 -47.91 2.99 6.67
CA PHE A 62 -48.12 2.43 5.34
C PHE A 62 -47.37 1.11 5.14
N GLU A 63 -46.18 0.95 5.72
CA GLU A 63 -45.44 -0.32 5.69
C GLU A 63 -46.19 -1.44 6.44
N ASP A 64 -46.67 -1.15 7.66
CA ASP A 64 -47.42 -2.09 8.50
C ASP A 64 -48.73 -2.54 7.85
N SER A 65 -49.35 -1.66 7.06
CA SER A 65 -50.63 -1.93 6.38
C SER A 65 -50.47 -2.47 4.97
N GLY A 66 -49.25 -2.55 4.43
CA GLY A 66 -48.98 -2.98 3.06
C GLY A 66 -49.42 -1.98 1.99
N LEU A 67 -49.61 -0.72 2.37
CA LEU A 67 -49.98 0.38 1.47
C LEU A 67 -48.78 1.15 0.91
N ILE A 68 -47.58 0.94 1.46
CA ILE A 68 -46.36 1.63 1.04
C ILE A 68 -46.08 1.53 -0.47
N PRO A 69 -46.33 0.40 -1.19
CA PRO A 69 -46.00 0.32 -2.61
C PRO A 69 -46.81 1.27 -3.49
N LYS A 70 -48.04 1.61 -3.07
CA LYS A 70 -48.85 2.63 -3.76
C LYS A 70 -48.20 4.02 -3.64
N LEU A 71 -47.67 4.34 -2.46
CA LEU A 71 -47.00 5.60 -2.23
C LEU A 71 -45.67 5.64 -2.98
N ASP A 72 -44.89 4.57 -2.94
CA ASP A 72 -43.58 4.50 -3.60
C ASP A 72 -43.71 4.63 -5.12
N LEU A 73 -44.66 3.95 -5.76
CA LEU A 73 -44.96 4.13 -7.20
C LEU A 73 -45.42 5.55 -7.53
N TYR A 74 -46.26 6.17 -6.68
CA TYR A 74 -46.67 7.56 -6.86
C TYR A 74 -45.47 8.52 -6.73
N VAL A 75 -44.60 8.31 -5.75
CA VAL A 75 -43.40 9.14 -5.55
C VAL A 75 -42.45 8.97 -6.72
N PHE A 76 -42.24 7.75 -7.20
CA PHE A 76 -41.45 7.46 -8.39
C PHE A 76 -42.03 8.17 -9.64
N GLU A 77 -43.35 8.19 -9.79
CA GLU A 77 -44.02 8.94 -10.86
C GLU A 77 -43.70 10.45 -10.79
N ARG A 78 -43.72 11.04 -9.58
CA ARG A 78 -43.36 12.46 -9.38
C ARG A 78 -41.88 12.71 -9.68
N VAL A 79 -40.99 11.76 -9.37
CA VAL A 79 -39.56 11.84 -9.74
C VAL A 79 -39.40 11.79 -11.26
N CYS A 80 -40.11 10.89 -11.95
CA CYS A 80 -40.08 10.82 -13.41
C CYS A 80 -40.62 12.10 -14.06
N GLU A 81 -41.73 12.63 -13.56
CA GLU A 81 -42.30 13.90 -14.01
C GLU A 81 -41.28 15.06 -13.86
N TYR A 82 -40.58 15.11 -12.71
CA TYR A 82 -39.53 16.10 -12.47
C TYR A 82 -38.35 15.96 -13.42
N GLN A 83 -37.83 14.74 -13.60
CA GLN A 83 -36.68 14.50 -14.49
C GLN A 83 -37.04 14.81 -15.94
N ARG A 84 -38.25 14.43 -16.39
CA ARG A 84 -38.72 14.76 -17.74
C ARG A 84 -38.77 16.26 -17.97
N LYS A 85 -39.32 17.01 -17.01
CA LYS A 85 -39.34 18.48 -17.06
C LYS A 85 -37.93 19.06 -17.18
N CYS A 86 -36.96 18.58 -16.38
CA CYS A 86 -35.58 19.07 -16.44
C CYS A 86 -34.91 18.80 -17.79
N LEU A 87 -35.17 17.63 -18.37
CA LEU A 87 -34.64 17.24 -19.67
C LEU A 87 -35.27 18.04 -20.82
N ASP A 88 -36.56 18.40 -20.72
CA ASP A 88 -37.25 19.22 -21.72
C ASP A 88 -36.78 20.69 -21.72
N GLU A 89 -36.30 21.16 -20.57
CA GLU A 89 -35.78 22.52 -20.39
C GLU A 89 -34.29 22.65 -20.80
N ASP A 90 -33.70 21.62 -21.43
CA ASP A 90 -32.26 21.52 -21.76
C ASP A 90 -31.34 21.83 -20.56
N SER A 91 -31.87 21.63 -19.34
CA SER A 91 -31.17 21.93 -18.10
C SER A 91 -30.29 20.76 -17.70
N TYR A 92 -29.20 21.04 -16.98
CA TYR A 92 -28.35 19.98 -16.41
C TYR A 92 -29.20 19.08 -15.51
N THR A 93 -29.41 17.84 -15.96
CA THR A 93 -30.19 16.85 -15.25
C THR A 93 -29.22 15.99 -14.43
N PHE A 94 -29.46 15.93 -13.12
CA PHE A 94 -28.66 15.16 -12.18
C PHE A 94 -29.43 13.89 -11.82
N PRO A 95 -28.75 12.76 -11.60
CA PRO A 95 -29.40 11.53 -11.18
C PRO A 95 -30.06 11.70 -9.81
N LEU A 96 -31.26 11.15 -9.68
CA LEU A 96 -32.02 11.14 -8.43
C LEU A 96 -32.19 9.72 -7.90
N SER A 97 -31.90 9.54 -6.62
CA SER A 97 -32.15 8.30 -5.90
C SER A 97 -33.61 8.25 -5.43
N PHE A 98 -34.28 7.12 -5.65
CA PHE A 98 -35.63 6.85 -5.15
C PHE A 98 -35.62 5.62 -4.25
N ASN A 99 -36.39 5.68 -3.17
CA ASN A 99 -36.45 4.62 -2.18
C ASN A 99 -37.28 3.44 -2.69
N VAL A 100 -36.79 2.22 -2.46
CA VAL A 100 -37.48 0.96 -2.72
C VAL A 100 -37.67 0.23 -1.39
N SER A 101 -38.91 0.16 -0.93
CA SER A 101 -39.21 -0.43 0.37
C SER A 101 -39.10 -1.96 0.36
N ARG A 102 -38.96 -2.57 1.54
CA ARG A 102 -38.99 -4.05 1.65
C ARG A 102 -40.26 -4.66 1.06
N LYS A 103 -41.40 -3.97 1.20
CA LYS A 103 -42.69 -4.45 0.69
C LYS A 103 -42.73 -4.42 -0.83
N ASP A 104 -42.09 -3.42 -1.44
CA ASP A 104 -41.94 -3.33 -2.89
C ASP A 104 -41.15 -4.50 -3.45
N LEU A 105 -40.04 -4.85 -2.80
CA LEU A 105 -39.22 -5.99 -3.18
C LEU A 105 -40.02 -7.31 -3.16
N LEU A 106 -41.01 -7.44 -2.27
CA LEU A 106 -41.83 -8.64 -2.19
C LEU A 106 -43.00 -8.68 -3.19
N LEU A 107 -43.25 -7.60 -3.92
CA LEU A 107 -44.29 -7.53 -4.95
C LEU A 107 -43.74 -7.94 -6.33
N PRO A 108 -44.22 -9.04 -6.93
CA PRO A 108 -43.67 -9.56 -8.18
C PRO A 108 -43.70 -8.58 -9.37
N ASP A 109 -44.71 -7.72 -9.41
CA ASP A 109 -45.04 -6.78 -10.50
C ASP A 109 -44.59 -5.34 -10.22
N TYR A 110 -43.88 -5.08 -9.11
CA TYR A 110 -43.46 -3.73 -8.75
C TYR A 110 -42.53 -3.10 -9.79
N ILE A 111 -41.47 -3.82 -10.17
CA ILE A 111 -40.47 -3.32 -11.14
C ILE A 111 -41.11 -3.09 -12.52
N ASP A 112 -42.05 -3.95 -12.92
CA ASP A 112 -42.77 -3.77 -14.19
C ASP A 112 -43.64 -2.51 -14.16
N SER A 113 -44.39 -2.31 -13.06
CA SER A 113 -45.22 -1.12 -12.87
C SER A 113 -44.38 0.16 -12.84
N MET A 114 -43.22 0.12 -12.17
CA MET A 114 -42.25 1.21 -12.14
C MET A 114 -41.70 1.50 -13.57
N GLU A 115 -41.35 0.47 -14.32
CA GLU A 115 -40.86 0.62 -15.70
C GLU A 115 -41.92 1.17 -16.65
N GLU A 116 -43.19 0.81 -16.48
CA GLU A 116 -44.30 1.40 -17.24
C GLU A 116 -44.39 2.91 -16.99
N ILE A 117 -44.26 3.33 -15.74
CA ILE A 117 -44.22 4.76 -15.37
C ILE A 117 -43.02 5.45 -16.02
N ARG A 118 -41.80 4.92 -15.87
CA ARG A 118 -40.59 5.53 -16.44
C ARG A 118 -40.72 5.72 -17.95
N LYS A 119 -41.22 4.69 -18.65
CA LYS A 119 -41.43 4.72 -20.11
C LYS A 119 -42.53 5.69 -20.52
N ALA A 120 -43.60 5.82 -19.74
CA ALA A 120 -44.67 6.78 -20.01
C ALA A 120 -44.18 8.23 -19.96
N TYR A 121 -43.22 8.53 -19.09
CA TYR A 121 -42.58 9.84 -19.00
C TYR A 121 -41.32 9.98 -19.86
N ASP A 122 -40.89 8.95 -20.59
CA ASP A 122 -39.68 8.94 -21.43
C ASP A 122 -38.43 9.43 -20.68
N VAL A 123 -38.19 8.90 -19.48
CA VAL A 123 -37.02 9.24 -18.66
C VAL A 123 -35.90 8.22 -18.88
N PRO A 124 -34.69 8.65 -19.29
CA PRO A 124 -33.52 7.77 -19.37
C PRO A 124 -33.11 7.22 -18.00
N VAL A 125 -32.71 5.96 -17.96
CA VAL A 125 -32.44 5.22 -16.71
C VAL A 125 -31.25 5.80 -15.94
N GLU A 126 -30.28 6.39 -16.63
CA GLU A 126 -29.09 7.00 -16.03
C GLU A 126 -29.39 8.14 -15.05
N TYR A 127 -30.60 8.70 -15.09
CA TYR A 127 -31.07 9.75 -14.19
C TYR A 127 -31.84 9.23 -12.97
N LEU A 128 -31.97 7.91 -12.83
CA LEU A 128 -32.71 7.26 -11.76
C LEU A 128 -31.83 6.22 -11.08
N ARG A 129 -31.79 6.25 -9.74
CA ARG A 129 -31.06 5.27 -8.95
C ARG A 129 -31.99 4.64 -7.92
N ALA A 130 -31.99 3.31 -7.86
CA ALA A 130 -32.80 2.58 -6.92
C ALA A 130 -32.05 2.51 -5.58
N GLU A 131 -32.69 2.95 -4.50
CA GLU A 131 -32.11 2.92 -3.17
C GLU A 131 -32.80 1.86 -2.32
N ILE A 132 -32.02 0.93 -1.76
CA ILE A 132 -32.51 -0.20 -0.99
C ILE A 132 -31.82 -0.21 0.38
N THR A 133 -32.60 -0.29 1.47
CA THR A 133 -32.04 -0.37 2.82
C THR A 133 -31.42 -1.75 3.11
N GLU A 134 -30.36 -1.80 3.93
CA GLU A 134 -29.70 -3.05 4.35
C GLU A 134 -30.73 -4.08 4.89
N SER A 135 -31.64 -3.61 5.74
CA SER A 135 -32.65 -4.48 6.35
C SER A 135 -33.62 -5.10 5.33
N SER A 136 -33.98 -4.35 4.28
CA SER A 136 -34.86 -4.82 3.22
C SER A 136 -34.21 -5.95 2.43
N ALA A 137 -32.92 -5.81 2.11
CA ALA A 137 -32.16 -6.80 1.36
C ALA A 137 -31.89 -8.08 2.17
N VAL A 138 -31.57 -7.97 3.47
CA VAL A 138 -31.25 -9.14 4.30
C VAL A 138 -32.50 -9.90 4.76
N MET A 139 -33.56 -9.21 5.16
CA MET A 139 -34.75 -9.84 5.75
C MET A 139 -35.71 -10.44 4.70
N GLY A 140 -35.51 -10.16 3.41
CA GLY A 140 -36.25 -10.78 2.30
C GLY A 140 -35.74 -12.18 1.91
N GLY A 141 -34.58 -12.57 2.42
CA GLY A 141 -33.79 -13.71 1.91
C GLY A 141 -32.80 -13.22 0.86
N SER A 142 -31.52 -13.55 1.02
CA SER A 142 -30.44 -13.04 0.17
C SER A 142 -30.65 -13.36 -1.31
N GLU A 143 -31.19 -14.53 -1.65
CA GLU A 143 -31.47 -14.93 -3.04
C GLU A 143 -32.49 -14.01 -3.73
N HIS A 144 -33.56 -13.62 -3.03
CA HIS A 144 -34.61 -12.76 -3.58
C HIS A 144 -34.11 -11.32 -3.78
N ALA A 145 -33.32 -10.81 -2.84
CA ALA A 145 -32.71 -9.50 -2.98
C ALA A 145 -31.69 -9.46 -4.13
N VAL A 146 -30.90 -10.52 -4.31
CA VAL A 146 -29.98 -10.68 -5.46
C VAL A 146 -30.75 -10.67 -6.78
N GLU A 147 -31.85 -11.41 -6.89
CA GLU A 147 -32.68 -11.43 -8.11
C GLU A 147 -33.19 -10.03 -8.49
N ILE A 148 -33.62 -9.25 -7.50
CA ILE A 148 -34.13 -7.90 -7.73
C ILE A 148 -33.04 -6.93 -8.13
N ILE A 149 -31.90 -6.96 -7.45
CA ILE A 149 -30.75 -6.11 -7.81
C ILE A 149 -30.30 -6.42 -9.23
N ASN A 150 -30.19 -7.71 -9.58
CA ASN A 150 -29.87 -8.14 -10.94
C ASN A 150 -30.91 -7.63 -11.95
N ARG A 151 -32.20 -7.67 -11.61
CA ARG A 151 -33.25 -7.14 -12.49
C ARG A 151 -33.15 -5.63 -12.68
N PHE A 152 -32.81 -4.87 -11.65
CA PHE A 152 -32.50 -3.44 -11.80
C PHE A 152 -31.29 -3.21 -12.72
N HIS A 153 -30.23 -4.00 -12.55
CA HIS A 153 -29.05 -3.93 -13.41
C HIS A 153 -29.31 -4.31 -14.86
N GLU A 154 -30.12 -5.33 -15.12
CA GLU A 154 -30.55 -5.73 -16.46
C GLU A 154 -31.31 -4.60 -17.18
N LEU A 155 -32.04 -3.80 -16.42
CA LEU A 155 -32.74 -2.60 -16.90
C LEU A 155 -31.84 -1.37 -16.99
N GLY A 156 -30.60 -1.44 -16.48
CA GLY A 156 -29.59 -0.39 -16.55
C GLY A 156 -29.56 0.58 -15.36
N TYR A 157 -30.31 0.31 -14.29
CA TYR A 157 -30.31 1.14 -13.09
C TYR A 157 -29.03 0.95 -12.29
N MET A 158 -28.58 2.02 -11.63
CA MET A 158 -27.66 1.89 -10.51
C MET A 158 -28.45 1.63 -9.23
N VAL A 159 -27.94 0.74 -8.39
CA VAL A 159 -28.49 0.39 -7.09
C VAL A 159 -27.60 0.93 -5.98
N GLU A 160 -28.20 1.71 -5.08
CA GLU A 160 -27.57 2.26 -3.88
C GLU A 160 -28.02 1.47 -2.65
N MET A 161 -27.08 1.09 -1.77
CA MET A 161 -27.40 0.44 -0.50
C MET A 161 -27.42 1.47 0.62
N ASP A 162 -28.59 1.63 1.26
CA ASP A 162 -28.82 2.59 2.33
C ASP A 162 -28.72 1.99 3.73
N ASP A 163 -28.52 2.86 4.74
CA ASP A 163 -28.40 2.53 6.16
C ASP A 163 -27.30 1.48 6.47
N PHE A 164 -26.24 1.45 5.65
CA PHE A 164 -25.17 0.46 5.82
C PHE A 164 -24.46 0.61 7.18
N GLY A 165 -24.44 -0.48 7.96
CA GLY A 165 -23.80 -0.52 9.27
C GLY A 165 -24.76 -0.30 10.45
N CYS A 166 -26.05 -0.09 10.18
CA CYS A 166 -27.09 -0.03 11.20
C CYS A 166 -27.71 -1.41 11.52
N GLY A 167 -27.49 -2.42 10.66
CA GLY A 167 -28.08 -3.76 10.76
C GLY A 167 -27.18 -4.85 11.38
N TYR A 168 -27.75 -6.05 11.52
CA TYR A 168 -27.14 -7.18 12.24
C TYR A 168 -26.02 -7.92 11.47
N SER A 169 -25.78 -7.66 10.17
CA SER A 169 -24.81 -8.41 9.35
C SER A 169 -24.42 -7.71 8.02
N SER A 170 -24.14 -6.40 8.06
CA SER A 170 -23.88 -5.57 6.86
C SER A 170 -22.80 -6.13 5.91
N LEU A 171 -21.77 -6.80 6.45
CA LEU A 171 -20.69 -7.40 5.66
C LEU A 171 -21.11 -8.65 4.88
N ASN A 172 -22.05 -9.45 5.42
CA ASN A 172 -22.58 -10.60 4.70
C ASN A 172 -23.51 -10.17 3.57
N ALA A 173 -24.26 -9.08 3.77
CA ALA A 173 -25.10 -8.50 2.72
C ALA A 173 -24.23 -8.01 1.55
N LEU A 174 -23.17 -7.26 1.84
CA LEU A 174 -22.24 -6.73 0.83
C LEU A 174 -21.49 -7.83 0.05
N LYS A 175 -21.30 -9.01 0.66
CA LYS A 175 -20.65 -10.16 0.03
C LYS A 175 -21.48 -10.71 -1.13
N ASP A 176 -22.79 -10.81 -0.94
CA ASP A 176 -23.68 -11.50 -1.88
C ASP A 176 -24.44 -10.50 -2.79
N LEU A 177 -24.54 -9.22 -2.41
CA LEU A 177 -25.26 -8.19 -3.16
C LEU A 177 -24.30 -7.28 -3.93
N GLU A 178 -24.33 -7.35 -5.26
CA GLU A 178 -23.56 -6.45 -6.13
C GLU A 178 -24.23 -5.07 -6.20
N VAL A 179 -23.93 -4.17 -5.26
CA VAL A 179 -24.44 -2.79 -5.30
C VAL A 179 -23.46 -1.84 -5.95
N ASP A 180 -23.98 -0.78 -6.56
CA ASP A 180 -23.18 0.21 -7.29
C ASP A 180 -22.62 1.29 -6.38
N ILE A 181 -23.35 1.66 -5.33
CA ILE A 181 -23.00 2.73 -4.39
C ILE A 181 -23.39 2.32 -2.97
N LEU A 182 -22.55 2.66 -2.01
CA LEU A 182 -22.80 2.46 -0.59
C LEU A 182 -23.12 3.79 0.09
N LYS A 183 -24.29 3.92 0.71
CA LYS A 183 -24.63 5.07 1.55
C LYS A 183 -24.32 4.72 3.00
N LEU A 184 -23.47 5.54 3.63
CA LEU A 184 -22.91 5.27 4.96
C LEU A 184 -23.37 6.33 5.96
N ASP A 185 -24.22 5.94 6.91
CA ASP A 185 -24.66 6.81 7.99
C ASP A 185 -23.53 7.14 8.97
N ILE A 186 -23.13 8.41 9.01
CA ILE A 186 -22.05 8.87 9.88
C ILE A 186 -22.51 9.23 11.30
N LYS A 187 -23.73 8.87 11.72
CA LYS A 187 -24.20 9.04 13.11
C LYS A 187 -23.22 8.46 14.15
N PHE A 188 -22.41 7.46 13.78
CA PHE A 188 -21.33 6.92 14.63
C PHE A 188 -20.16 7.91 14.90
N LEU A 189 -20.05 9.01 14.14
CA LEU A 189 -19.12 10.12 14.37
C LEU A 189 -19.66 11.19 15.33
N ARG A 190 -20.87 11.04 15.89
CA ARG A 190 -21.44 11.99 16.86
C ARG A 190 -20.57 12.03 18.12
N GLY A 191 -19.73 13.07 18.24
CA GLY A 191 -18.93 13.36 19.44
C GLY A 191 -17.50 13.76 19.11
N HIS A 192 -16.68 12.84 18.59
CA HIS A 192 -15.25 13.09 18.34
C HIS A 192 -14.77 12.41 17.05
N VAL A 193 -14.33 13.23 16.11
CA VAL A 193 -13.65 12.81 14.89
C VAL A 193 -12.34 12.10 15.27
N GLY A 194 -12.08 10.91 14.72
CA GLY A 194 -10.87 10.13 15.02
C GLY A 194 -10.95 9.20 16.25
N GLY A 195 -12.10 9.15 16.94
CA GLY A 195 -12.36 8.12 17.96
C GLY A 195 -12.63 6.74 17.36
N ARG A 196 -13.11 5.80 18.19
CA ARG A 196 -13.47 4.42 17.75
C ARG A 196 -14.43 4.40 16.55
N GLY A 197 -15.38 5.35 16.49
CA GLY A 197 -16.30 5.51 15.35
C GLY A 197 -15.57 5.86 14.05
N GLY A 198 -14.54 6.71 14.12
CA GLY A 198 -13.70 7.04 12.97
C GLY A 198 -12.91 5.85 12.44
N ILE A 199 -12.35 5.01 13.32
CA ILE A 199 -11.65 3.78 12.92
C ILE A 199 -12.58 2.80 12.19
N ILE A 200 -13.82 2.67 12.66
CA ILE A 200 -14.82 1.80 12.03
C ILE A 200 -15.16 2.33 10.64
N ILE A 201 -15.48 3.62 10.52
CA ILE A 201 -15.85 4.25 9.25
C ILE A 201 -14.70 4.21 8.25
N SER A 202 -13.46 4.47 8.68
CA SER A 202 -12.30 4.37 7.78
C SER A 202 -12.08 2.94 7.29
N SER A 203 -12.34 1.93 8.12
CA SER A 203 -12.26 0.52 7.73
C SER A 203 -13.33 0.17 6.70
N VAL A 204 -14.56 0.64 6.88
CA VAL A 204 -15.66 0.44 5.93
C VAL A 204 -15.38 1.13 4.59
N ILE A 205 -14.88 2.36 4.60
CA ILE A 205 -14.54 3.09 3.37
C ILE A 205 -13.40 2.42 2.62
N ASN A 206 -12.37 1.95 3.33
CA ASN A 206 -11.28 1.21 2.68
C ASN A 206 -11.77 -0.10 2.06
N MET A 207 -12.70 -0.80 2.72
CA MET A 207 -13.32 -2.00 2.16
C MET A 207 -14.16 -1.69 0.92
N ALA A 208 -15.00 -0.66 0.96
CA ALA A 208 -15.80 -0.23 -0.18
C ALA A 208 -14.92 0.15 -1.39
N LYS A 209 -13.78 0.81 -1.15
CA LYS A 209 -12.77 1.07 -2.18
C LYS A 209 -12.20 -0.22 -2.79
N TRP A 210 -11.89 -1.23 -1.97
CA TRP A 210 -11.40 -2.52 -2.46
C TRP A 210 -12.45 -3.27 -3.30
N LEU A 211 -13.72 -3.08 -2.98
CA LEU A 211 -14.85 -3.62 -3.74
C LEU A 211 -15.24 -2.76 -4.95
N ASN A 212 -14.52 -1.65 -5.19
CA ASN A 212 -14.83 -0.69 -6.26
C ASN A 212 -16.25 -0.11 -6.15
N THR A 213 -16.75 0.04 -4.93
CA THR A 213 -18.06 0.61 -4.61
C THR A 213 -17.88 2.02 -4.03
N PRO A 214 -18.21 3.08 -4.79
CA PRO A 214 -18.25 4.45 -4.28
C PRO A 214 -19.09 4.57 -3.00
N VAL A 215 -18.68 5.48 -2.11
CA VAL A 215 -19.36 5.72 -0.83
C VAL A 215 -19.93 7.13 -0.79
N ILE A 216 -21.19 7.26 -0.41
CA ILE A 216 -21.86 8.52 -0.05
C ILE A 216 -21.95 8.57 1.47
N ALA A 217 -21.34 9.58 2.09
CA ALA A 217 -21.46 9.81 3.52
C ALA A 217 -22.77 10.55 3.83
N GLU A 218 -23.61 9.94 4.66
CA GLU A 218 -24.91 10.45 5.03
C GLU A 218 -24.93 11.08 6.42
N GLY A 219 -25.77 12.10 6.60
CA GLY A 219 -25.93 12.74 7.91
C GLY A 219 -24.76 13.63 8.30
N VAL A 220 -24.02 14.18 7.32
CA VAL A 220 -22.90 15.08 7.57
C VAL A 220 -23.39 16.48 7.96
N GLU A 221 -23.23 16.82 9.22
CA GLU A 221 -23.76 18.06 9.83
C GLU A 221 -22.73 19.19 9.83
N THR A 222 -21.42 18.90 9.85
CA THR A 222 -20.34 19.90 9.88
C THR A 222 -19.31 19.72 8.77
N PHE A 223 -18.64 20.81 8.37
CA PHE A 223 -17.53 20.73 7.41
C PHE A 223 -16.32 19.95 7.97
N GLU A 224 -16.11 19.96 9.29
CA GLU A 224 -15.07 19.14 9.94
C GLU A 224 -15.32 17.64 9.72
N GLN A 225 -16.57 17.19 9.82
CA GLN A 225 -16.93 15.80 9.49
C GLN A 225 -16.68 15.53 8.00
N ALA A 226 -17.02 16.46 7.12
CA ALA A 226 -16.81 16.30 5.69
C ALA A 226 -15.31 16.26 5.30
N ASP A 227 -14.47 17.11 5.90
CA ASP A 227 -13.02 17.10 5.74
C ASP A 227 -12.43 15.77 6.22
N TYR A 228 -12.95 15.23 7.33
CA TYR A 228 -12.56 13.90 7.80
C TYR A 228 -12.93 12.80 6.81
N MET A 229 -14.16 12.79 6.28
CA MET A 229 -14.59 11.82 5.27
C MET A 229 -13.71 11.91 4.00
N LEU A 230 -13.35 13.12 3.57
CA LEU A 230 -12.43 13.30 2.46
C LEU A 230 -11.03 12.75 2.79
N SER A 231 -10.52 12.97 4.00
CA SER A 231 -9.19 12.50 4.43
C SER A 231 -9.05 10.98 4.40
N ILE A 232 -10.15 10.25 4.58
CA ILE A 232 -10.21 8.79 4.48
C ILE A 232 -10.71 8.32 3.10
N GLY A 233 -10.90 9.25 2.16
CA GLY A 233 -11.19 9.04 0.74
C GLY A 233 -12.65 8.71 0.42
N CYS A 234 -13.60 9.23 1.20
CA CYS A 234 -15.00 9.37 0.79
C CYS A 234 -15.22 10.80 0.32
N GLU A 235 -15.45 10.96 -0.98
CA GLU A 235 -15.56 12.29 -1.60
C GLU A 235 -17.00 12.81 -1.63
N ILE A 236 -18.00 11.94 -1.60
CA ILE A 236 -19.40 12.32 -1.81
C ILE A 236 -20.11 12.42 -0.47
N ILE A 237 -20.72 13.58 -0.24
CA ILE A 237 -21.32 13.95 1.03
C ILE A 237 -22.78 14.35 0.82
N GLN A 238 -23.64 13.79 1.67
CA GLN A 238 -25.04 14.17 1.83
C GLN A 238 -25.30 14.59 3.27
N GLY A 239 -25.71 15.84 3.49
CA GLY A 239 -26.02 16.29 4.85
C GLY A 239 -26.18 17.80 5.01
N TYR A 240 -26.59 18.20 6.21
CA TYR A 240 -26.95 19.58 6.55
C TYR A 240 -25.77 20.55 6.54
N CYS A 241 -24.52 20.07 6.50
CA CYS A 241 -23.36 20.92 6.27
C CYS A 241 -23.43 21.66 4.92
N TYR A 242 -24.07 21.05 3.91
CA TYR A 242 -24.29 21.64 2.60
C TYR A 242 -25.72 22.15 2.46
N SER A 243 -26.70 21.25 2.58
CA SER A 243 -28.11 21.59 2.38
C SER A 243 -29.03 20.63 3.12
N LYS A 244 -30.18 21.15 3.53
CA LYS A 244 -31.33 20.34 3.89
C LYS A 244 -32.04 19.84 2.61
N PRO A 245 -32.96 18.87 2.71
CA PRO A 245 -33.89 18.57 1.63
C PRO A 245 -34.61 19.84 1.17
N LEU A 246 -34.58 20.09 -0.14
CA LEU A 246 -35.15 21.27 -0.77
C LEU A 246 -36.42 20.91 -1.54
N PRO A 247 -37.41 21.81 -1.64
CA PRO A 247 -38.48 21.67 -2.64
C PRO A 247 -37.88 21.50 -4.04
N ALA A 248 -38.55 20.74 -4.91
CA ALA A 248 -38.06 20.44 -6.26
C ALA A 248 -37.66 21.69 -7.07
N ASP A 249 -38.42 22.79 -6.95
CA ASP A 249 -38.12 24.06 -7.64
C ASP A 249 -36.86 24.76 -7.10
N GLU A 250 -36.56 24.62 -5.80
CA GLU A 250 -35.33 25.16 -5.20
C GLU A 250 -34.12 24.32 -5.57
N TYR A 251 -34.27 22.99 -5.58
CA TYR A 251 -33.23 22.08 -6.07
C TYR A 251 -32.91 22.35 -7.54
N HIS A 252 -33.93 22.56 -8.38
CA HIS A 252 -33.73 22.88 -9.80
C HIS A 252 -32.88 24.14 -9.99
N LYS A 253 -33.12 25.21 -9.21
CA LYS A 253 -32.28 26.42 -9.27
C LYS A 253 -30.83 26.13 -8.93
N LEU A 254 -30.59 25.35 -7.87
CA LEU A 254 -29.25 24.92 -7.48
C LEU A 254 -28.57 24.07 -8.57
N ALA A 255 -29.33 23.18 -9.21
CA ALA A 255 -28.83 22.30 -10.28
C ALA A 255 -28.40 23.09 -11.52
N VAL A 256 -29.19 24.07 -11.96
CA VAL A 256 -28.87 24.91 -13.13
C VAL A 256 -27.61 25.75 -12.92
N GLU A 257 -27.32 26.15 -11.68
CA GLU A 257 -26.10 26.90 -11.33
C GLU A 257 -24.85 26.01 -11.20
N SER A 258 -25.02 24.68 -11.26
CA SER A 258 -23.96 23.70 -10.99
C SER A 258 -23.44 23.02 -12.26
N ASN A 259 -22.15 22.71 -12.30
CA ASN A 259 -21.56 21.84 -13.33
C ASN A 259 -21.70 20.37 -12.91
N TYR A 260 -22.23 19.52 -13.79
CA TYR A 260 -22.38 18.08 -13.51
C TYR A 260 -21.04 17.33 -13.54
N MET A 261 -20.75 16.61 -12.47
CA MET A 261 -19.68 15.62 -12.40
C MET A 261 -20.28 14.24 -12.08
N PRO A 262 -20.22 13.25 -12.99
CA PRO A 262 -20.73 11.92 -12.71
C PRO A 262 -19.90 11.23 -11.63
N ILE A 263 -20.55 10.42 -10.79
CA ILE A 263 -19.87 9.52 -9.86
C ILE A 263 -19.11 8.50 -10.70
N GLN A 264 -17.78 8.61 -10.72
CA GLN A 264 -16.94 7.65 -11.44
C GLN A 264 -16.70 6.43 -10.55
N LYS A 265 -17.14 5.25 -10.99
CA LYS A 265 -16.54 4.01 -10.49
C LYS A 265 -15.05 4.06 -10.82
N THR A 266 -14.18 3.64 -9.90
CA THR A 266 -12.72 3.46 -10.09
C THR A 266 -12.36 2.42 -11.18
N SER A 267 -13.36 1.95 -11.93
CA SER A 267 -13.44 0.88 -12.93
C SER A 267 -12.67 1.12 -14.23
N LYS A 268 -11.47 1.69 -14.17
CA LYS A 268 -10.46 1.32 -15.17
C LYS A 268 -9.21 0.73 -14.52
N PHE A 269 -8.96 1.00 -13.24
CA PHE A 269 -7.72 0.58 -12.56
C PHE A 269 -7.62 -0.94 -12.40
N ILE A 270 -8.76 -1.63 -12.47
CA ILE A 270 -8.92 -3.03 -12.05
C ILE A 270 -9.12 -3.99 -13.24
N ASP A 271 -9.56 -3.54 -14.42
CA ASP A 271 -9.94 -4.45 -15.51
C ASP A 271 -8.75 -5.13 -16.22
N SER A 272 -7.51 -4.70 -15.99
CA SER A 272 -6.33 -5.30 -16.66
C SER A 272 -5.50 -6.25 -15.81
N LEU A 273 -5.87 -6.48 -14.54
CA LEU A 273 -5.35 -7.60 -13.75
C LEU A 273 -6.56 -8.33 -13.19
N ASP A 274 -6.53 -9.66 -13.21
CA ASP A 274 -7.61 -10.48 -12.64
C ASP A 274 -7.55 -10.39 -11.10
N VAL A 275 -7.97 -9.24 -10.58
CA VAL A 275 -7.82 -8.80 -9.18
C VAL A 275 -8.68 -9.67 -8.25
N GLY A 276 -9.78 -10.26 -8.74
CA GLY A 276 -10.57 -11.23 -7.97
C GLY A 276 -9.76 -12.45 -7.52
N ARG A 277 -8.76 -12.86 -8.32
CA ARG A 277 -7.79 -13.90 -7.93
C ARG A 277 -6.67 -13.41 -7.03
N PHE A 278 -6.50 -12.11 -6.80
CA PHE A 278 -5.41 -11.59 -5.94
C PHE A 278 -5.88 -11.22 -4.53
N TRP A 279 -7.19 -11.17 -4.30
CA TRP A 279 -7.79 -10.88 -2.98
C TRP A 279 -8.62 -12.03 -2.40
N SER A 280 -8.77 -13.14 -3.14
CA SER A 280 -9.40 -14.36 -2.62
C SER A 280 -8.46 -15.10 -1.67
N PRO A 281 -8.85 -15.40 -0.41
CA PRO A 281 -8.06 -16.21 0.52
C PRO A 281 -7.71 -17.62 -0.01
N GLU A 282 -8.45 -18.10 -1.01
CA GLU A 282 -8.31 -19.41 -1.63
C GLU A 282 -7.48 -19.38 -2.92
N SER A 283 -7.13 -18.17 -3.39
CA SER A 283 -6.25 -18.01 -4.55
C SER A 283 -4.82 -18.41 -4.21
N LEU A 284 -4.17 -19.07 -5.16
CA LEU A 284 -2.76 -19.45 -5.04
C LEU A 284 -1.89 -18.19 -4.81
N GLU A 285 -2.27 -17.07 -5.40
CA GLU A 285 -1.59 -15.78 -5.36
C GLU A 285 -1.66 -15.12 -3.98
N THR A 286 -2.81 -15.17 -3.29
CA THR A 286 -2.95 -14.65 -1.91
C THR A 286 -2.29 -15.55 -0.88
N LEU A 287 -2.38 -16.87 -1.07
CA LEU A 287 -1.65 -17.86 -0.27
C LEU A 287 -0.14 -17.70 -0.47
N ILE A 288 0.33 -17.47 -1.69
CA ILE A 288 1.74 -17.17 -1.98
C ILE A 288 2.13 -15.83 -1.36
N PHE A 289 1.34 -14.75 -1.48
CA PHE A 289 1.64 -13.43 -0.92
C PHE A 289 1.71 -13.41 0.62
N SER A 290 0.78 -14.14 1.26
CA SER A 290 0.63 -14.16 2.72
C SER A 290 1.52 -15.21 3.39
N ASN A 291 1.79 -16.35 2.75
CA ASN A 291 2.73 -17.38 3.24
C ASN A 291 4.13 -17.25 2.62
N TYR A 292 4.42 -16.17 1.88
CA TYR A 292 5.74 -15.95 1.29
C TYR A 292 6.81 -15.84 2.38
N VAL A 293 8.00 -16.37 2.09
CA VAL A 293 9.14 -16.40 3.03
C VAL A 293 9.75 -15.00 3.24
N GLY A 294 9.34 -13.97 2.50
CA GLY A 294 9.88 -12.59 2.57
C GLY A 294 8.84 -11.48 2.76
N GLY A 295 9.30 -10.28 3.08
CA GLY A 295 8.44 -9.10 3.22
C GLY A 295 8.01 -8.57 1.85
N ALA A 296 6.71 -8.32 1.65
CA ALA A 296 6.15 -7.89 0.38
C ALA A 296 5.18 -6.72 0.52
N ALA A 297 5.14 -5.84 -0.48
CA ALA A 297 4.26 -4.69 -0.57
C ALA A 297 3.74 -4.48 -2.00
N ILE A 298 2.53 -3.93 -2.10
CA ILE A 298 1.97 -3.41 -3.35
C ILE A 298 2.12 -1.89 -3.32
N PHE A 299 2.76 -1.35 -4.35
CA PHE A 299 3.12 0.06 -4.40
C PHE A 299 2.55 0.73 -5.66
N LEU A 300 1.82 1.83 -5.45
CA LEU A 300 1.29 2.67 -6.50
C LEU A 300 2.22 3.87 -6.70
N TYR A 301 2.84 3.93 -7.88
CA TYR A 301 3.70 5.02 -8.28
C TYR A 301 2.98 5.99 -9.21
N CYS A 302 2.97 7.27 -8.82
CA CYS A 302 2.40 8.37 -9.58
C CYS A 302 3.51 9.39 -9.94
N PRO A 303 3.99 9.48 -11.19
CA PRO A 303 5.07 10.41 -11.56
C PRO A 303 4.73 11.90 -11.39
N LYS A 304 3.45 12.25 -11.43
CA LYS A 304 2.93 13.64 -11.32
C LYS A 304 2.10 13.88 -10.06
N GLY A 305 2.10 12.94 -9.11
CA GLY A 305 1.23 12.99 -7.93
C GLY A 305 1.83 12.23 -6.75
N LYS A 306 1.02 12.00 -5.72
CA LYS A 306 1.44 11.26 -4.53
C LYS A 306 1.51 9.76 -4.84
N SER A 307 2.61 9.13 -4.44
CA SER A 307 2.77 7.67 -4.52
C SER A 307 2.39 7.06 -3.18
N GLU A 308 1.86 5.84 -3.20
CA GLU A 308 1.16 5.26 -2.07
C GLU A 308 1.48 3.77 -1.96
N ILE A 309 1.61 3.24 -0.73
CA ILE A 309 1.63 1.80 -0.51
C ILE A 309 0.18 1.36 -0.36
N LEU A 310 -0.27 0.39 -1.16
CA LEU A 310 -1.65 -0.10 -1.15
C LEU A 310 -1.85 -1.27 -0.17
N ARG A 311 -0.82 -2.10 0.00
CA ARG A 311 -0.86 -3.28 0.87
C ARG A 311 0.54 -3.68 1.30
N VAL A 312 0.66 -4.25 2.49
CA VAL A 312 1.88 -4.94 2.94
C VAL A 312 1.51 -6.30 3.53
N ASN A 313 2.42 -7.26 3.50
CA ASN A 313 2.26 -8.48 4.29
C ASN A 313 2.90 -8.33 5.68
N GLN A 314 2.56 -9.23 6.61
CA GLN A 314 3.07 -9.14 7.99
C GLN A 314 4.60 -9.17 8.04
N LYS A 315 5.23 -9.92 7.13
CA LYS A 315 6.70 -10.03 7.07
C LYS A 315 7.37 -8.73 6.62
N TYR A 316 6.72 -7.92 5.79
CA TYR A 316 7.20 -6.58 5.42
C TYR A 316 7.39 -5.69 6.65
N LEU A 317 6.44 -5.75 7.59
CA LEU A 317 6.51 -5.02 8.87
C LEU A 317 7.67 -5.54 9.74
N TYR A 318 7.88 -6.86 9.77
CA TYR A 318 9.02 -7.45 10.48
C TYR A 318 10.37 -7.03 9.90
N GLU A 319 10.52 -7.00 8.58
CA GLU A 319 11.77 -6.61 7.90
C GLU A 319 12.11 -5.13 8.14
N LEU A 320 11.10 -4.26 8.30
CA LEU A 320 11.28 -2.85 8.66
C LEU A 320 11.51 -2.62 10.16
N GLY A 321 11.42 -3.62 11.03
CA GLY A 321 11.87 -3.51 12.42
C GLY A 321 10.95 -2.71 13.37
N MET A 322 10.17 -3.46 14.15
CA MET A 322 9.47 -3.14 15.42
C MET A 322 8.39 -2.03 15.47
N ASN A 323 7.17 -2.49 15.82
CA ASN A 323 5.93 -1.78 16.19
C ASN A 323 5.36 -0.76 15.20
N LEU A 324 5.72 -0.84 13.92
CA LEU A 324 4.92 -0.23 12.87
C LEU A 324 3.69 -1.10 12.62
N SER A 325 2.51 -0.54 12.81
CA SER A 325 1.28 -1.15 12.35
C SER A 325 1.18 -1.00 10.82
N GLU A 326 0.38 -1.86 10.18
CA GLU A 326 0.03 -1.68 8.78
C GLU A 326 -0.53 -0.27 8.53
N HIS A 327 -1.33 0.26 9.47
CA HIS A 327 -1.85 1.63 9.41
C HIS A 327 -0.72 2.68 9.36
N ASP A 328 0.34 2.54 10.16
CA ASP A 328 1.46 3.49 10.15
C ASP A 328 2.17 3.51 8.79
N VAL A 329 2.32 2.35 8.16
CA VAL A 329 2.99 2.24 6.85
C VAL A 329 2.14 2.77 5.70
N LEU A 330 0.81 2.57 5.77
CA LEU A 330 -0.12 3.01 4.72
C LEU A 330 -0.45 4.52 4.82
N THR A 331 -0.35 5.13 6.00
CA THR A 331 -0.69 6.55 6.21
C THR A 331 0.48 7.50 5.99
N HIS A 332 1.73 7.04 6.13
CA HIS A 332 2.90 7.86 5.89
C HIS A 332 3.22 7.96 4.39
N GLU A 333 3.81 9.09 3.99
CA GLU A 333 4.37 9.17 2.64
C GLU A 333 5.49 8.14 2.51
N PRO A 334 5.55 7.39 1.40
CA PRO A 334 6.57 6.37 1.20
C PRO A 334 8.00 6.92 1.38
N ASP A 335 8.18 8.20 1.03
CA ASP A 335 9.45 8.92 1.12
C ASP A 335 9.90 9.18 2.57
N ALA A 336 8.98 9.19 3.53
CA ALA A 336 9.26 9.50 4.94
C ALA A 336 10.12 8.44 5.64
N PHE A 337 10.16 7.21 5.09
CA PHE A 337 10.95 6.13 5.66
C PHE A 337 12.41 6.12 5.17
N PHE A 338 12.77 6.91 4.16
CA PHE A 338 14.13 6.94 3.62
C PHE A 338 15.04 7.86 4.43
N SER A 339 16.30 7.45 4.64
CA SER A 339 17.23 8.21 5.49
C SER A 339 17.62 9.57 4.91
N ASN A 340 17.56 9.75 3.60
CA ASN A 340 17.88 11.01 2.92
C ASN A 340 17.35 11.03 1.48
N HIS A 341 17.43 12.19 0.82
CA HIS A 341 16.95 12.40 -0.55
C HIS A 341 17.65 11.52 -1.60
N ALA A 342 18.93 11.18 -1.43
CA ALA A 342 19.65 10.33 -2.37
C ALA A 342 19.14 8.88 -2.36
N GLU A 343 18.67 8.39 -1.20
CA GLU A 343 18.03 7.08 -1.08
C GLU A 343 16.67 7.05 -1.81
N VAL A 344 15.89 8.14 -1.69
CA VAL A 344 14.63 8.32 -2.45
C VAL A 344 14.90 8.32 -3.95
N GLU A 345 15.90 9.07 -4.41
CA GLU A 345 16.29 9.10 -5.82
C GLU A 345 16.72 7.72 -6.32
N THR A 346 17.46 6.98 -5.51
CA THR A 346 17.88 5.60 -5.84
C THR A 346 16.67 4.69 -6.03
N PHE A 347 15.70 4.75 -5.11
CA PHE A 347 14.47 3.98 -5.21
C PHE A 347 13.63 4.38 -6.44
N VAL A 348 13.39 5.68 -6.65
CA VAL A 348 12.63 6.20 -7.79
C VAL A 348 13.31 5.89 -9.12
N SER A 349 14.64 5.97 -9.20
CA SER A 349 15.38 5.57 -10.40
C SER A 349 15.17 4.09 -10.72
N THR A 350 15.03 3.24 -9.70
CA THR A 350 14.78 1.80 -9.84
C THR A 350 13.37 1.53 -10.34
N LEU A 351 12.37 2.27 -9.84
CA LEU A 351 11.01 2.23 -10.40
C LEU A 351 11.00 2.60 -11.89
N LYS A 352 11.73 3.65 -12.28
CA LYS A 352 11.85 4.05 -13.69
C LYS A 352 12.52 2.97 -14.54
N ARG A 353 13.62 2.38 -14.05
CA ARG A 353 14.27 1.25 -14.72
C ARG A 353 13.31 0.07 -14.89
N ALA A 354 12.51 -0.26 -13.87
CA ALA A 354 11.55 -1.36 -13.93
C ALA A 354 10.41 -1.09 -14.93
N ILE A 355 10.02 0.18 -15.12
CA ILE A 355 9.06 0.59 -16.17
C ILE A 355 9.64 0.37 -17.56
N GLU A 356 10.91 0.73 -17.76
CA GLU A 356 11.60 0.61 -19.05
C GLU A 356 11.93 -0.85 -19.39
N SER A 357 12.48 -1.61 -18.42
CA SER A 357 12.94 -2.98 -18.63
C SER A 357 11.80 -4.01 -18.61
N LYS A 358 10.68 -3.70 -17.94
CA LYS A 358 9.57 -4.63 -17.64
C LYS A 358 10.02 -5.91 -16.92
N LYS A 359 11.20 -5.88 -16.31
CA LYS A 359 11.78 -6.99 -15.54
C LYS A 359 11.87 -6.58 -14.08
N GLU A 360 12.17 -7.57 -13.24
CA GLU A 360 12.50 -7.31 -11.84
C GLU A 360 13.81 -6.51 -11.76
N GLU A 361 13.78 -5.42 -11.00
CA GLU A 361 14.93 -4.54 -10.73
C GLU A 361 15.16 -4.47 -9.23
N GLU A 362 16.43 -4.39 -8.82
CA GLU A 362 16.78 -4.31 -7.40
C GLU A 362 17.47 -2.99 -7.04
N CYS A 363 17.28 -2.57 -5.79
CA CYS A 363 18.05 -1.50 -5.17
C CYS A 363 18.29 -1.76 -3.69
N GLU A 364 19.36 -1.19 -3.15
CA GLU A 364 19.63 -1.15 -1.71
C GLU A 364 19.50 0.28 -1.23
N THR A 365 18.66 0.50 -0.20
CA THR A 365 18.43 1.84 0.34
C THR A 365 18.50 1.86 1.85
N TRP A 366 19.02 2.95 2.41
CA TRP A 366 18.98 3.19 3.85
C TRP A 366 17.68 3.85 4.27
N ARG A 367 17.07 3.31 5.32
CA ARG A 367 15.82 3.77 5.90
C ARG A 367 16.03 4.17 7.36
N THR A 368 15.44 5.28 7.78
CA THR A 368 15.45 5.72 9.17
C THR A 368 14.03 5.57 9.71
N ILE A 369 13.87 4.74 10.73
CA ILE A 369 12.57 4.46 11.32
C ILE A 369 12.59 4.94 12.76
N THR A 370 11.64 5.79 13.09
CA THR A 370 11.53 6.43 14.41
C THR A 370 10.40 5.77 15.18
N SER A 371 10.74 5.05 16.26
CA SER A 371 9.73 4.39 17.11
C SER A 371 9.64 5.03 18.49
N LYS A 372 8.41 5.17 19.00
CA LYS A 372 8.11 5.76 20.32
C LYS A 372 8.77 5.01 21.49
N CYS A 373 9.03 3.71 21.35
CA CYS A 373 9.63 2.88 22.40
C CYS A 373 11.16 2.85 22.38
N CYS A 374 11.75 3.07 21.22
CA CYS A 374 13.03 2.46 20.87
C CYS A 374 13.99 3.43 20.16
N GLY A 375 13.57 4.67 19.89
CA GLY A 375 14.39 5.71 19.24
C GLY A 375 14.45 5.57 17.71
N GLU A 376 15.40 6.27 17.08
CA GLU A 376 15.69 6.17 15.65
C GLU A 376 16.57 4.94 15.36
N SER A 377 16.10 4.07 14.48
CA SER A 377 16.85 2.92 13.97
C SER A 377 17.11 3.09 12.48
N ARG A 378 18.38 2.90 12.07
CA ARG A 378 18.79 2.99 10.67
C ARG A 378 18.98 1.60 10.09
N LEU A 379 18.20 1.27 9.06
CA LEU A 379 18.16 -0.04 8.43
C LEU A 379 18.62 0.04 6.98
N CYS A 380 19.33 -0.97 6.49
CA CYS A 380 19.61 -1.14 5.08
C CYS A 380 18.64 -2.17 4.51
N ILE A 381 17.79 -1.74 3.59
CA ILE A 381 16.76 -2.56 2.96
C ILE A 381 17.12 -2.78 1.51
N ARG A 382 17.22 -4.06 1.12
CA ARG A 382 17.21 -4.45 -0.29
C ARG A 382 15.76 -4.55 -0.75
N SER A 383 15.43 -3.91 -1.86
CA SER A 383 14.12 -3.93 -2.48
C SER A 383 14.21 -4.51 -3.89
N SER A 384 13.42 -5.55 -4.17
CA SER A 384 13.25 -6.13 -5.51
C SER A 384 11.87 -5.71 -6.03
N ILE A 385 11.85 -5.03 -7.17
CA ILE A 385 10.69 -4.29 -7.67
C ILE A 385 10.31 -4.81 -9.05
N GLN A 386 9.04 -5.20 -9.20
CA GLN A 386 8.49 -5.68 -10.45
C GLN A 386 7.22 -4.90 -10.82
N LEU A 387 7.17 -4.40 -12.05
CA LEU A 387 5.96 -3.76 -12.58
C LEU A 387 4.89 -4.83 -12.82
N ILE A 388 3.73 -4.67 -12.20
CA ILE A 388 2.60 -5.59 -12.35
C ILE A 388 1.44 -4.99 -13.13
N GLY A 389 1.33 -3.65 -13.24
CA GLY A 389 0.26 -3.02 -14.01
C GLY A 389 0.51 -1.54 -14.34
N ARG A 390 -0.22 -1.00 -15.32
CA ARG A 390 -0.14 0.41 -15.73
C ARG A 390 -1.50 0.92 -16.19
N MET A 391 -1.88 2.12 -15.75
CA MET A 391 -3.03 2.85 -16.30
C MET A 391 -2.93 4.36 -16.09
N ASP A 392 -3.32 5.16 -17.08
CA ASP A 392 -3.43 6.64 -17.02
C ASP A 392 -2.19 7.36 -16.44
N GLY A 393 -1.01 6.83 -16.76
CA GLY A 393 0.28 7.37 -16.30
C GLY A 393 0.66 6.99 -14.87
N LYS A 394 -0.13 6.15 -14.19
CA LYS A 394 0.19 5.51 -12.90
C LYS A 394 0.71 4.09 -13.13
N TYR A 395 1.57 3.63 -12.22
CA TYR A 395 2.25 2.34 -12.32
C TYR A 395 2.10 1.55 -11.03
N LEU A 396 1.70 0.29 -11.14
CA LEU A 396 1.52 -0.60 -10.01
C LEU A 396 2.71 -1.57 -9.92
N PHE A 397 3.30 -1.67 -8.74
CA PHE A 397 4.48 -2.48 -8.49
C PHE A 397 4.24 -3.50 -7.39
N TYR A 398 4.83 -4.68 -7.59
CA TYR A 398 5.09 -5.66 -6.56
C TYR A 398 6.50 -5.43 -6.02
N ILE A 399 6.64 -5.19 -4.72
CA ILE A 399 7.92 -4.89 -4.08
C ILE A 399 8.19 -5.91 -2.99
N MET A 400 9.29 -6.65 -3.11
CA MET A 400 9.82 -7.48 -2.03
C MET A 400 10.93 -6.75 -1.30
N ILE A 401 11.01 -6.91 0.01
CA ILE A 401 12.05 -6.31 0.83
C ILE A 401 12.76 -7.33 1.71
N ARG A 402 14.03 -7.07 1.98
CA ARG A 402 14.86 -7.82 2.92
C ARG A 402 15.76 -6.88 3.70
N ASN A 403 15.80 -7.07 5.02
CA ASN A 403 16.69 -6.35 5.90
C ASN A 403 18.10 -6.94 5.80
N ILE A 404 19.00 -6.17 5.20
CA ILE A 404 20.40 -6.54 4.98
C ILE A 404 21.34 -5.73 5.89
N THR A 405 20.80 -5.11 6.94
CA THR A 405 21.56 -4.20 7.82
C THR A 405 22.80 -4.87 8.40
N ASN A 406 22.65 -6.08 8.98
CA ASN A 406 23.76 -6.83 9.57
C ASN A 406 24.80 -7.24 8.52
N GLU A 407 24.35 -7.69 7.34
CA GLU A 407 25.24 -8.05 6.23
C GLU A 407 26.05 -6.83 5.79
N LYS A 408 25.39 -5.68 5.62
CA LYS A 408 26.01 -4.44 5.16
C LYS A 408 26.98 -3.87 6.20
N MET A 409 26.62 -3.89 7.48
CA MET A 409 27.50 -3.49 8.58
C MET A 409 28.73 -4.40 8.66
N THR A 410 28.54 -5.71 8.54
CA THR A 410 29.65 -6.68 8.57
C THR A 410 30.61 -6.43 7.40
N PHE A 411 30.08 -6.22 6.20
CA PHE A 411 30.89 -5.88 5.02
C PHE A 411 31.64 -4.55 5.20
N ASN A 412 30.94 -3.50 5.66
CA ASN A 412 31.56 -2.19 5.89
C ASN A 412 32.65 -2.25 6.97
N ASN A 413 32.43 -3.04 8.03
CA ASN A 413 33.42 -3.28 9.07
C ASN A 413 34.62 -4.02 8.50
N LEU A 414 34.41 -5.10 7.74
CA LEU A 414 35.49 -5.84 7.08
C LEU A 414 36.32 -4.94 6.17
N PHE A 415 35.67 -4.13 5.34
CA PHE A 415 36.32 -3.20 4.43
C PHE A 415 37.10 -2.10 5.17
N THR A 416 36.54 -1.58 6.26
CA THR A 416 37.20 -0.59 7.11
C THR A 416 38.39 -1.21 7.84
N SER A 417 38.23 -2.41 8.39
CA SER A 417 39.31 -3.19 8.99
C SER A 417 40.41 -3.49 7.98
N GLU A 418 40.08 -3.86 6.73
CA GLU A 418 41.07 -4.06 5.66
C GLU A 418 41.84 -2.77 5.35
N LYS A 419 41.16 -1.62 5.28
CA LYS A 419 41.80 -0.31 5.11
C LYS A 419 42.70 0.06 6.28
N ILE A 420 42.23 -0.14 7.51
CA ILE A 420 43.00 0.12 8.73
C ILE A 420 44.22 -0.79 8.77
N LEU A 421 44.07 -2.08 8.48
CA LEU A 421 45.18 -3.03 8.40
C LEU A 421 46.20 -2.58 7.35
N LYS A 422 45.77 -2.23 6.14
CA LYS A 422 46.67 -1.70 5.08
C LYS A 422 47.42 -0.46 5.55
N ALA A 423 46.72 0.51 6.14
CA ALA A 423 47.35 1.73 6.67
C ALA A 423 48.32 1.45 7.82
N THR A 424 47.99 0.55 8.73
CA THR A 424 48.87 0.12 9.83
C THR A 424 50.12 -0.57 9.31
N PHE A 425 50.01 -1.46 8.34
CA PHE A 425 51.17 -2.10 7.69
C PHE A 425 52.06 -1.07 6.99
N ASP A 426 51.47 -0.07 6.33
CA ASP A 426 52.21 1.03 5.71
C ASP A 426 52.96 1.89 6.76
N HIS A 427 52.30 2.24 7.88
CA HIS A 427 52.91 3.01 8.98
C HIS A 427 53.99 2.24 9.74
N ALA A 428 53.83 0.93 9.92
CA ALA A 428 54.76 0.08 10.67
C ALA A 428 55.95 -0.42 9.81
N ASN A 429 56.02 -0.04 8.53
CA ASN A 429 57.06 -0.48 7.60
C ASN A 429 57.18 -2.00 7.41
N ILE A 430 56.06 -2.71 7.52
CA ILE A 430 56.00 -4.17 7.45
C ILE A 430 55.69 -4.61 6.01
N TYR A 431 56.44 -5.56 5.50
CA TYR A 431 56.12 -6.29 4.27
C TYR A 431 55.21 -7.47 4.62
N ALA A 432 54.15 -7.72 3.85
CA ALA A 432 53.23 -8.83 4.13
C ALA A 432 52.73 -9.49 2.84
N TRP A 433 52.35 -10.76 2.92
CA TRP A 433 51.78 -11.52 1.81
C TRP A 433 50.91 -12.68 2.29
N GLU A 434 49.96 -13.07 1.44
CA GLU A 434 49.15 -14.28 1.61
C GLU A 434 49.71 -15.40 0.72
N TYR A 435 49.78 -16.63 1.23
CA TYR A 435 50.18 -17.82 0.50
C TYR A 435 49.10 -18.90 0.58
N THR A 436 48.65 -19.39 -0.57
CA THR A 436 47.69 -20.51 -0.66
C THR A 436 48.45 -21.82 -0.82
N VAL A 437 48.33 -22.71 0.17
CA VAL A 437 49.14 -23.94 0.26
C VAL A 437 48.87 -24.90 -0.91
N ALA A 438 47.59 -25.06 -1.29
CA ALA A 438 47.18 -26.00 -2.32
C ALA A 438 47.63 -25.60 -3.74
N THR A 439 47.54 -24.30 -4.08
CA THR A 439 47.85 -23.77 -5.42
C THR A 439 49.27 -23.24 -5.54
N LYS A 440 49.98 -23.09 -4.41
CA LYS A 440 51.28 -22.40 -4.31
C LYS A 440 51.25 -20.98 -4.86
N GLU A 441 50.12 -20.30 -4.70
CA GLU A 441 49.94 -18.91 -5.14
C GLU A 441 50.26 -17.96 -3.98
N MET A 442 51.08 -16.94 -4.24
CA MET A 442 51.41 -15.88 -3.30
C MET A 442 50.89 -14.53 -3.78
N ARG A 443 50.25 -13.79 -2.88
CA ARG A 443 49.71 -12.44 -3.11
C ARG A 443 50.42 -11.43 -2.20
N PRO A 444 51.29 -10.57 -2.76
CA PRO A 444 52.01 -9.58 -1.98
C PRO A 444 51.15 -8.36 -1.61
N CYS A 445 51.45 -7.70 -0.50
CA CYS A 445 50.84 -6.41 -0.16
C CYS A 445 51.33 -5.29 -1.11
N PHE A 446 50.67 -4.13 -1.08
CA PHE A 446 51.02 -2.98 -1.93
C PHE A 446 52.49 -2.57 -1.80
N ARG A 447 53.04 -2.60 -0.59
CA ARG A 447 54.43 -2.26 -0.32
C ARG A 447 55.42 -3.22 -0.99
N CYS A 448 55.16 -4.52 -0.93
CA CYS A 448 55.96 -5.54 -1.63
C CYS A 448 55.95 -5.29 -3.16
N MET A 449 54.81 -4.92 -3.74
CA MET A 449 54.73 -4.59 -5.17
C MET A 449 55.50 -3.30 -5.52
N ARG A 450 55.38 -2.27 -4.68
CA ARG A 450 56.03 -0.96 -4.88
C ARG A 450 57.55 -1.02 -4.69
N ASP A 451 58.00 -1.62 -3.60
CA ASP A 451 59.40 -1.57 -3.16
C ASP A 451 60.24 -2.73 -3.73
N LEU A 452 59.63 -3.91 -3.94
CA LEU A 452 60.32 -5.10 -4.46
C LEU A 452 59.96 -5.43 -5.93
N GLY A 453 59.09 -4.66 -6.56
CA GLY A 453 58.69 -4.86 -7.96
C GLY A 453 57.91 -6.15 -8.21
N LEU A 454 57.31 -6.74 -7.18
CA LEU A 454 56.59 -8.00 -7.27
C LEU A 454 55.27 -7.84 -8.06
N PRO A 455 54.89 -8.82 -8.91
CA PRO A 455 53.57 -8.84 -9.53
C PRO A 455 52.46 -9.09 -8.48
N PRO A 456 51.20 -8.73 -8.76
CA PRO A 456 50.07 -8.89 -7.84
C PRO A 456 49.71 -10.36 -7.53
N LEU A 457 50.27 -11.31 -8.27
CA LEU A 457 50.13 -12.74 -8.04
C LEU A 457 51.40 -13.46 -8.53
N LEU A 458 52.03 -14.22 -7.63
CA LEU A 458 53.12 -15.13 -7.97
C LEU A 458 52.61 -16.56 -7.92
N LYS A 459 52.64 -17.25 -9.06
CA LYS A 459 52.29 -18.67 -9.14
C LYS A 459 53.53 -19.52 -8.86
N ASN A 460 53.35 -20.68 -8.23
CA ASN A 460 54.46 -21.59 -7.89
C ASN A 460 55.49 -20.98 -6.91
N TYR A 461 55.04 -20.15 -5.96
CA TYR A 461 55.88 -19.59 -4.90
C TYR A 461 56.48 -20.71 -4.03
N PRO A 462 57.76 -20.63 -3.60
CA PRO A 462 58.68 -19.48 -3.67
C PRO A 462 59.57 -19.36 -4.93
N GLU A 463 59.44 -20.23 -5.95
CA GLU A 463 60.39 -20.27 -7.07
C GLU A 463 60.54 -18.94 -7.84
N PRO A 464 59.46 -18.23 -8.24
CA PRO A 464 59.63 -16.95 -8.94
C PRO A 464 60.28 -15.86 -8.07
N ALA A 465 60.16 -15.93 -6.74
CA ALA A 465 60.81 -14.96 -5.85
C ALA A 465 62.32 -15.22 -5.73
N ILE A 466 62.75 -16.47 -5.91
CA ILE A 466 64.16 -16.85 -6.02
C ILE A 466 64.71 -16.40 -7.39
N GLU A 467 63.97 -16.63 -8.47
CA GLU A 467 64.36 -16.21 -9.83
C GLU A 467 64.48 -14.69 -9.97
N LEU A 468 63.58 -13.93 -9.32
CA LEU A 468 63.61 -12.47 -9.26
C LEU A 468 64.73 -11.91 -8.34
N GLY A 469 65.48 -12.77 -7.65
CA GLY A 469 66.58 -12.37 -6.77
C GLY A 469 66.13 -11.70 -5.47
N ILE A 470 64.86 -11.83 -5.09
CA ILE A 470 64.32 -11.30 -3.84
C ILE A 470 64.74 -12.19 -2.66
N ILE A 471 64.66 -13.51 -2.90
CA ILE A 471 65.24 -14.53 -2.02
C ILE A 471 66.64 -14.85 -2.57
N PRO A 472 67.72 -14.65 -1.79
CA PRO A 472 69.05 -14.98 -2.26
C PRO A 472 69.17 -16.49 -2.54
N PRO A 473 69.85 -16.92 -3.63
CA PRO A 473 69.94 -18.33 -4.02
C PRO A 473 70.49 -19.26 -2.94
N GLU A 474 71.39 -18.75 -2.09
CA GLU A 474 72.00 -19.48 -0.97
C GLU A 474 71.00 -19.86 0.14
N TYR A 475 69.83 -19.22 0.19
CA TYR A 475 68.74 -19.53 1.12
C TYR A 475 67.53 -20.19 0.43
N ALA A 476 67.61 -20.50 -0.86
CA ALA A 476 66.50 -21.06 -1.63
C ALA A 476 65.97 -22.37 -1.03
N ASP A 477 66.87 -23.28 -0.65
CA ASP A 477 66.48 -24.58 -0.08
C ASP A 477 65.81 -24.45 1.28
N LEU A 478 66.23 -23.46 2.08
CA LEU A 478 65.60 -23.14 3.34
C LEU A 478 64.15 -22.67 3.15
N TYR A 479 63.92 -21.77 2.18
CA TYR A 479 62.55 -21.34 1.84
C TYR A 479 61.69 -22.48 1.31
N ARG A 480 62.23 -23.38 0.48
CA ARG A 480 61.49 -24.56 0.00
C ARG A 480 61.09 -25.48 1.14
N ASP A 481 62.00 -25.71 2.09
CA ASP A 481 61.72 -26.53 3.26
C ASP A 481 60.65 -25.91 4.17
N TRP A 482 60.68 -24.59 4.35
CA TRP A 482 59.62 -23.87 5.07
C TRP A 482 58.25 -24.04 4.44
N HIS A 483 58.14 -23.94 3.12
CA HIS A 483 56.87 -24.15 2.44
C HIS A 483 56.41 -25.62 2.53
N ARG A 484 57.33 -26.57 2.68
CA ARG A 484 57.01 -27.96 3.01
C ARG A 484 56.48 -28.09 4.43
N GLN A 485 57.14 -27.49 5.42
CA GLN A 485 56.69 -27.49 6.82
C GLN A 485 55.31 -26.84 6.99
N ILE A 486 55.03 -25.75 6.27
CA ILE A 486 53.70 -25.13 6.22
C ILE A 486 52.68 -26.12 5.64
N ALA A 487 53.03 -26.83 4.56
CA ALA A 487 52.15 -27.84 3.97
C ALA A 487 51.94 -29.09 4.87
N GLU A 488 52.89 -29.37 5.75
CA GLU A 488 52.81 -30.42 6.78
C GLU A 488 52.03 -29.98 8.03
N GLY A 489 51.69 -28.69 8.14
CA GLY A 489 50.80 -28.17 9.18
C GLY A 489 51.50 -27.53 10.37
N VAL A 490 52.71 -26.98 10.22
CA VAL A 490 53.34 -26.17 11.27
C VAL A 490 52.58 -24.86 11.46
N GLU A 491 52.12 -24.58 12.68
CA GLU A 491 51.27 -23.42 12.99
C GLU A 491 51.97 -22.07 12.83
N LYS A 492 53.23 -21.98 13.24
CA LYS A 492 54.01 -20.73 13.19
C LYS A 492 55.48 -21.02 12.91
N LEU A 493 56.07 -20.27 11.97
CA LEU A 493 57.50 -20.28 11.66
C LEU A 493 58.03 -18.86 11.76
N GLU A 494 59.25 -18.70 12.27
CA GLU A 494 59.84 -17.38 12.50
C GLU A 494 61.37 -17.46 12.40
N MET A 495 61.97 -16.52 11.66
CA MET A 495 63.42 -16.38 11.61
C MET A 495 63.88 -15.04 11.04
N VAL A 496 65.17 -14.72 11.19
CA VAL A 496 65.81 -13.57 10.54
C VAL A 496 66.55 -14.02 9.29
N ILE A 497 66.19 -13.49 8.12
CA ILE A 497 66.79 -13.83 6.82
C ILE A 497 67.22 -12.55 6.09
N PRO A 498 68.38 -12.56 5.39
CA PRO A 498 68.71 -11.50 4.44
C PRO A 498 67.78 -11.56 3.21
N LEU A 499 66.89 -10.58 3.09
CA LEU A 499 66.08 -10.37 1.88
C LEU A 499 66.72 -9.29 0.99
N THR A 500 66.41 -9.33 -0.30
CA THR A 500 66.90 -8.40 -1.35
C THR A 500 68.40 -8.52 -1.68
N ALA A 501 68.81 -7.96 -2.83
CA ALA A 501 70.20 -7.96 -3.29
C ALA A 501 71.19 -7.30 -2.31
N GLY A 502 70.71 -6.42 -1.41
CA GLY A 502 71.51 -5.75 -0.39
C GLY A 502 71.77 -6.58 0.87
N ARG A 503 71.28 -7.83 0.95
CA ARG A 503 71.40 -8.72 2.13
C ARG A 503 70.90 -8.09 3.43
N ILE A 504 69.80 -7.37 3.34
CA ILE A 504 69.23 -6.65 4.47
C ILE A 504 68.49 -7.66 5.37
N PRO A 505 68.78 -7.74 6.68
CA PRO A 505 68.14 -8.72 7.56
C PRO A 505 66.69 -8.34 7.85
N PHE A 506 65.78 -9.25 7.51
CA PHE A 506 64.36 -9.16 7.83
C PHE A 506 63.96 -10.29 8.76
N ARG A 507 63.21 -9.97 9.82
CA ARG A 507 62.50 -10.96 10.62
C ARG A 507 61.25 -11.38 9.87
N VAL A 508 61.29 -12.58 9.31
CA VAL A 508 60.20 -13.19 8.53
C VAL A 508 59.40 -14.13 9.43
N ILE A 509 58.09 -13.93 9.48
CA ILE A 509 57.16 -14.74 10.26
C ILE A 509 56.10 -15.31 9.32
N TYR A 510 55.81 -16.60 9.42
CA TYR A 510 54.64 -17.23 8.82
C TYR A 510 53.69 -17.75 9.91
N THR A 511 52.40 -17.49 9.72
CA THR A 511 51.32 -18.08 10.51
C THR A 511 50.43 -18.89 9.58
N THR A 512 50.25 -20.17 9.87
CA THR A 512 49.44 -21.10 9.06
C THR A 512 48.00 -21.11 9.55
N GLU A 513 47.06 -21.09 8.61
CA GLU A 513 45.62 -21.17 8.84
C GLU A 513 45.10 -22.55 8.41
N PHE A 514 44.31 -23.16 9.29
CA PHE A 514 43.78 -24.51 9.11
C PHE A 514 42.28 -24.47 8.81
N ASP A 515 41.82 -25.39 7.96
CA ASP A 515 40.40 -25.54 7.66
C ASP A 515 39.64 -26.27 8.79
N GLY A 516 38.33 -26.45 8.63
CA GLY A 516 37.49 -27.16 9.62
C GLY A 516 37.87 -28.64 9.86
N SER A 517 38.73 -29.22 9.03
CA SER A 517 39.29 -30.57 9.18
C SER A 517 40.74 -30.57 9.71
N HIS A 518 41.22 -29.41 10.16
CA HIS A 518 42.57 -29.18 10.67
C HIS A 518 43.68 -29.40 9.63
N LYS A 519 43.37 -29.20 8.35
CA LYS A 519 44.36 -29.24 7.27
C LYS A 519 44.82 -27.82 6.91
N PRO A 520 46.12 -27.58 6.71
CA PRO A 520 46.61 -26.25 6.35
C PRO A 520 46.10 -25.84 4.96
N PHE A 521 45.44 -24.68 4.86
CA PHE A 521 44.89 -24.18 3.59
C PHE A 521 45.48 -22.84 3.16
N LYS A 522 45.85 -21.98 4.11
CA LYS A 522 46.52 -20.69 3.88
C LYS A 522 47.67 -20.49 4.85
N ALA A 523 48.62 -19.64 4.48
CA ALA A 523 49.60 -19.08 5.40
C ALA A 523 49.80 -17.58 5.12
N TYR A 524 50.01 -16.81 6.18
CA TYR A 524 50.25 -15.37 6.09
C TYR A 524 51.69 -15.09 6.48
N GLY A 525 52.45 -14.50 5.56
CA GLY A 525 53.84 -14.10 5.78
C GLY A 525 53.95 -12.61 6.08
N SER A 526 54.79 -12.24 7.05
CA SER A 526 55.22 -10.86 7.26
C SER A 526 56.74 -10.78 7.35
N ALA A 527 57.32 -9.65 6.97
CA ALA A 527 58.74 -9.36 7.08
C ALA A 527 58.96 -7.93 7.60
N GLU A 528 59.71 -7.82 8.69
CA GLU A 528 60.07 -6.54 9.32
C GLU A 528 61.59 -6.36 9.30
N LEU A 529 62.04 -5.14 9.02
CA LEU A 529 63.46 -4.82 9.04
C LEU A 529 64.01 -4.98 10.46
N VAL A 530 65.08 -5.75 10.63
CA VAL A 530 65.77 -5.83 11.92
C VAL A 530 66.70 -4.62 12.04
N THR A 531 66.32 -3.65 12.87
CA THR A 531 67.09 -2.41 13.08
C THR A 531 68.17 -2.52 14.16
N ASP A 532 68.27 -3.65 14.87
CA ASP A 532 69.26 -3.86 15.91
C ASP A 532 70.54 -4.51 15.35
N THR A 533 71.61 -3.70 15.30
CA THR A 533 72.99 -4.19 15.36
C THR A 533 73.19 -4.96 16.66
N PRO A 534 73.81 -6.15 16.66
CA PRO A 534 74.33 -6.74 17.90
C PRO A 534 75.39 -5.79 18.46
N ASP A 535 75.30 -5.46 19.74
CA ASP A 535 76.42 -4.98 20.53
C ASP A 535 77.59 -5.96 20.33
N THR A 536 78.63 -5.51 19.63
CA THR A 536 79.91 -6.21 19.60
C THR A 536 80.56 -6.10 20.97
N ASP A 537 80.74 -7.26 21.60
CA ASP A 537 81.53 -7.54 22.79
C ASP A 537 82.67 -6.54 23.08
N GLY A 538 82.55 -5.86 24.22
CA GLY A 538 83.68 -5.31 24.96
C GLY A 538 84.41 -6.43 25.69
N ASN A 539 85.37 -7.03 24.99
CA ASN A 539 86.55 -7.76 25.47
C ASN A 539 86.78 -7.75 27.00
N ASP A 540 86.62 -8.91 27.63
CA ASP A 540 87.34 -9.28 28.86
C ASP A 540 88.82 -9.47 28.51
N ASN A 541 89.69 -8.70 29.15
CA ASN A 541 91.13 -8.94 29.23
C ASN A 541 91.53 -8.85 30.70
N ASN A 542 91.51 -10.00 31.40
CA ASN A 542 92.60 -10.42 32.28
C ASN A 542 92.57 -11.93 32.51
#